data_AF-A0A7C7EIH5-F1
#
_entry.id   AF-A0A7C7EIH5-F1
#
_cell.length_a   1.000
_cell.length_b   1.000
_cell.length_c   1.000
_cell.angle_alpha   90.00
_cell.angle_beta   90.00
_cell.angle_gamma   90.00
#
_symmetry.space_group_name_H-M   'P 1'
#
loop_
_entity.id
_entity.type
_entity.pdbx_description
1 polymer ?
#
loop_
_entity_poly.entity_id
_entity_poly.type
_entity_poly.pdbx_seq_one_letter_code
_entity_poly.pdbx_strand_id
1 'polypeptide(L)'
;MHLIIALLAHEISHVFSAILLNIEFTKVKITLFGFNLNANLDRISHAKKIILFISGPACNLFLYFGFRNTEYFKFAEINLFLAYINLIPLVPLDGGNICKTVLEIFLDSRTVSRYISMTNAYFILYLITISHVYKNYLYFLLVCIGLKGIVDENRYLIEKSVLNKYSLLMKSQKEKNL
;
A
#
# COMPACT_ATOMS: atom_id res chain seq x y z
N MET A 1 -17.77 -12.06 -11.56
CA MET A 1 -18.33 -11.98 -10.19
C MET A 1 -17.31 -12.35 -9.12
N HIS A 2 -16.67 -13.53 -9.20
CA HIS A 2 -15.66 -14.01 -8.23
C HIS A 2 -14.53 -13.00 -7.89
N LEU A 3 -13.97 -12.32 -8.90
CA LEU A 3 -12.93 -11.31 -8.69
C LEU A 3 -13.39 -10.13 -7.81
N ILE A 4 -14.59 -9.61 -8.07
CA ILE A 4 -15.14 -8.48 -7.30
C ILE A 4 -15.38 -8.91 -5.86
N ILE A 5 -15.91 -10.12 -5.64
CA ILE A 5 -16.14 -10.66 -4.30
C ILE A 5 -14.82 -10.82 -3.53
N ALA A 6 -13.79 -11.38 -4.17
CA ALA A 6 -12.48 -11.55 -3.57
C ALA A 6 -11.82 -10.20 -3.23
N LEU A 7 -11.91 -9.23 -4.15
CA LEU A 7 -11.40 -7.88 -3.91
C LEU A 7 -12.17 -7.15 -2.80
N LEU A 8 -13.49 -7.30 -2.73
CA LEU A 8 -14.28 -6.76 -1.62
C LEU A 8 -13.91 -7.40 -0.28
N ALA A 9 -13.74 -8.72 -0.23
CA ALA A 9 -13.33 -9.41 0.99
C ALA A 9 -11.95 -8.92 1.47
N HIS A 10 -11.00 -8.75 0.53
CA HIS A 10 -9.69 -8.17 0.78
C HIS A 10 -9.79 -6.77 1.39
N GLU A 11 -10.51 -5.86 0.75
CA GLU A 11 -10.68 -4.48 1.23
C GLU A 11 -11.40 -4.42 2.59
N ILE A 12 -12.45 -5.22 2.79
CA ILE A 12 -13.18 -5.32 4.07
C ILE A 12 -12.24 -5.76 5.20
N SER A 13 -11.30 -6.66 4.92
CA SER A 13 -10.35 -7.11 5.93
C SER A 13 -9.43 -5.99 6.44
N HIS A 14 -9.04 -5.04 5.58
CA HIS A 14 -8.27 -3.86 6.01
C HIS A 14 -9.11 -2.96 6.92
N VAL A 15 -10.37 -2.70 6.55
CA VAL A 15 -11.28 -1.90 7.39
C VAL A 15 -11.50 -2.58 8.74
N PHE A 16 -11.72 -3.90 8.74
CA PHE A 16 -11.90 -4.68 9.95
C PHE A 16 -10.65 -4.65 10.84
N SER A 17 -9.46 -4.87 10.27
CA SER A 17 -8.18 -4.78 10.98
C SER A 17 -7.97 -3.40 11.61
N ALA A 18 -8.31 -2.34 10.88
CA ALA A 18 -8.17 -0.99 11.39
C ALA A 18 -9.11 -0.67 12.55
N ILE A 19 -10.36 -1.14 12.51
CA ILE A 19 -11.32 -1.02 13.62
C ILE A 19 -10.78 -1.75 14.84
N LEU A 20 -10.28 -2.99 14.69
CA LEU A 20 -9.70 -3.76 15.79
C LEU A 20 -8.46 -3.09 16.40
N LEU A 21 -7.66 -2.42 15.59
CA LEU A 21 -6.44 -1.73 16.03
C LEU A 21 -6.71 -0.30 16.55
N ASN A 22 -7.97 0.14 16.59
CA ASN A 22 -8.39 1.51 16.93
C ASN A 22 -7.62 2.56 16.12
N ILE A 23 -7.53 2.37 14.81
CA ILE A 23 -6.92 3.33 13.90
C ILE A 23 -7.99 4.35 13.48
N GLU A 24 -7.83 5.59 13.90
CA GLU A 24 -8.74 6.68 13.52
C GLU A 24 -8.50 7.11 12.06
N PHE A 25 -9.50 6.92 11.20
CA PHE A 25 -9.50 7.44 9.84
C PHE A 25 -10.22 8.78 9.79
N THR A 26 -9.53 9.84 9.38
CA THR A 26 -10.17 11.13 9.12
C THR A 26 -10.95 11.12 7.81
N LYS A 27 -10.47 10.40 6.78
CA LYS A 27 -11.17 10.11 5.52
C LYS A 27 -10.76 8.75 4.96
N VAL A 28 -11.76 7.92 4.70
CA VAL A 28 -11.62 6.67 3.94
C VAL A 28 -11.93 6.99 2.48
N LYS A 29 -10.90 7.12 1.62
CA LYS A 29 -11.12 7.33 0.19
C LYS A 29 -10.96 6.01 -0.55
N ILE A 30 -12.07 5.43 -1.00
CA ILE A 30 -12.03 4.25 -1.87
C ILE A 30 -11.43 4.70 -3.20
N THR A 31 -10.28 4.16 -3.57
CA THR A 31 -9.72 4.28 -4.92
C THR A 31 -9.77 2.94 -5.63
N LEU A 32 -9.66 2.96 -6.96
CA LEU A 32 -9.61 1.76 -7.82
C LEU A 32 -8.47 0.77 -7.47
N PHE A 33 -7.58 1.14 -6.56
CA PHE A 33 -6.41 0.38 -6.13
C PHE A 33 -6.37 0.20 -4.61
N GLY A 34 -7.53 0.31 -3.94
CA GLY A 34 -7.70 0.15 -2.50
C GLY A 34 -8.07 1.43 -1.76
N PHE A 35 -8.10 1.34 -0.42
CA PHE A 35 -8.38 2.49 0.44
C PHE A 35 -7.18 3.45 0.53
N ASN A 36 -7.33 4.65 -0.01
CA ASN A 36 -6.47 5.78 0.31
C ASN A 36 -6.90 6.31 1.68
N LEU A 37 -6.34 5.69 2.72
CA LEU A 37 -6.56 6.06 4.10
C LEU A 37 -5.76 7.32 4.36
N ASN A 38 -6.42 8.48 4.30
CA ASN A 38 -5.85 9.75 4.79
C ASN A 38 -5.78 9.74 6.33
N ALA A 39 -5.45 8.61 6.95
CA ALA A 39 -5.01 8.62 8.34
C ALA A 39 -3.68 9.37 8.40
N ASN A 40 -3.48 10.14 9.47
CA ASN A 40 -2.15 10.59 9.86
C ASN A 40 -1.34 9.35 10.30
N LEU A 41 -0.95 8.51 9.34
CA LEU A 41 -0.21 7.27 9.55
C LEU A 41 1.11 7.52 10.26
N ASP A 42 1.66 8.75 10.16
CA ASP A 42 2.85 9.18 10.91
C ASP A 42 2.69 9.07 12.44
N ARG A 43 1.46 9.03 12.98
CA ARG A 43 1.20 8.86 14.42
C ARG A 43 0.87 7.42 14.82
N ILE A 44 0.71 6.53 13.86
CA ILE A 44 0.36 5.12 14.09
C ILE A 44 1.65 4.32 14.23
N SER A 45 1.74 3.47 15.26
CA SER A 45 2.90 2.58 15.45
C SER A 45 3.14 1.70 14.21
N HIS A 46 4.40 1.48 13.84
CA HIS A 46 4.77 0.64 12.70
C HIS A 46 4.14 -0.76 12.75
N ALA A 47 4.03 -1.39 13.92
CA ALA A 47 3.38 -2.69 14.08
C ALA A 47 1.92 -2.69 13.62
N LYS A 48 1.13 -1.69 14.03
CA LYS A 48 -0.26 -1.52 13.59
C LYS A 48 -0.37 -1.33 12.07
N LYS A 49 0.55 -0.58 11.45
CA LYS A 49 0.59 -0.43 9.99
C LYS A 49 0.86 -1.76 9.29
N ILE A 50 1.82 -2.55 9.78
CA ILE A 50 2.14 -3.87 9.20
C ILE A 50 0.91 -4.80 9.31
N ILE A 51 0.26 -4.86 10.47
CA ILE A 51 -0.94 -5.67 10.67
C ILE A 51 -2.10 -5.20 9.76
N LEU A 52 -2.22 -3.89 9.56
CA LEU A 52 -3.20 -3.32 8.64
C LEU A 52 -2.93 -3.78 7.21
N PHE A 53 -1.71 -3.63 6.67
CA PHE A 53 -1.43 -4.00 5.28
C PHE A 53 -1.41 -5.51 5.05
N ILE A 54 -1.04 -6.32 6.06
CA ILE A 54 -1.03 -7.78 5.90
C ILE A 54 -2.43 -8.40 5.96
N SER A 55 -3.43 -7.71 6.52
CA SER A 55 -4.77 -8.28 6.69
C SER A 55 -5.45 -8.61 5.35
N GLY A 56 -5.26 -7.76 4.34
CA GLY A 56 -5.76 -7.98 2.98
C GLY A 56 -5.26 -9.28 2.36
N PRO A 57 -3.94 -9.42 2.16
CA PRO A 57 -3.37 -10.66 1.63
C PRO A 57 -3.65 -11.87 2.50
N ALA A 58 -3.68 -11.72 3.83
CA ALA A 58 -4.01 -12.81 4.75
C ALA A 58 -5.46 -13.29 4.58
N CYS A 59 -6.42 -12.39 4.39
CA CYS A 59 -7.81 -12.73 4.09
C CYS A 59 -7.92 -13.55 2.80
N ASN A 60 -7.23 -13.11 1.75
CA ASN A 60 -7.19 -13.82 0.48
C ASN A 60 -6.55 -15.22 0.61
N LEU A 61 -5.44 -15.35 1.34
CA LEU A 61 -4.83 -16.66 1.60
C LEU A 61 -5.77 -17.57 2.41
N PHE A 62 -6.47 -17.03 3.41
CA PHE A 62 -7.45 -17.78 4.18
C PHE A 62 -8.59 -18.31 3.29
N LEU A 63 -9.12 -17.47 2.40
CA LEU A 63 -10.15 -17.88 1.43
C LEU A 63 -9.61 -18.91 0.43
N TYR A 64 -8.36 -18.80 -0.02
CA TYR A 64 -7.73 -19.82 -0.86
C TYR A 64 -7.71 -21.19 -0.15
N PHE A 65 -7.17 -21.26 1.07
CA PHE A 65 -7.09 -22.53 1.80
C PHE A 65 -8.47 -23.09 2.16
N GLY A 66 -9.46 -22.24 2.41
CA GLY A 66 -10.84 -22.67 2.68
C GLY A 66 -11.55 -23.28 1.46
N PHE A 67 -11.31 -22.75 0.26
CA PHE A 67 -12.06 -23.14 -0.94
C PHE A 67 -11.27 -23.99 -1.96
N ARG A 68 -9.94 -24.16 -1.81
CA ARG A 68 -9.09 -24.88 -2.79
C ARG A 68 -9.47 -26.33 -3.06
N ASN A 69 -10.11 -27.01 -2.11
CA ASN A 69 -10.51 -28.41 -2.25
C ASN A 69 -12.03 -28.57 -2.45
N THR A 70 -12.70 -27.50 -2.89
CA THR A 70 -14.16 -27.45 -3.08
C THR A 70 -14.50 -27.18 -4.54
N GLU A 71 -15.79 -27.23 -4.87
CA GLU A 71 -16.34 -26.86 -6.18
C GLU A 71 -15.99 -25.41 -6.58
N TYR A 72 -15.68 -24.56 -5.60
CA TYR A 72 -15.29 -23.16 -5.77
C TYR A 72 -13.78 -22.97 -6.02
N PHE A 73 -13.07 -23.97 -6.55
CA PHE A 73 -11.63 -23.89 -6.84
C PHE A 73 -11.22 -22.63 -7.63
N LYS A 74 -12.04 -22.22 -8.62
CA LYS A 74 -11.78 -20.98 -9.39
C LYS A 74 -11.78 -19.72 -8.52
N PHE A 75 -12.63 -19.67 -7.49
CA PHE A 75 -12.62 -18.57 -6.53
C PHE A 75 -11.36 -18.61 -5.65
N ALA A 76 -10.94 -19.79 -5.22
CA ALA A 76 -9.70 -19.97 -4.47
C ALA A 76 -8.48 -19.46 -5.27
N GLU A 77 -8.34 -19.86 -6.54
CA GLU A 77 -7.24 -19.42 -7.41
C GLU A 77 -7.21 -17.89 -7.60
N ILE A 78 -8.38 -17.24 -7.71
CA ILE A 78 -8.45 -15.77 -7.78
C ILE A 78 -7.96 -15.12 -6.49
N ASN A 79 -8.34 -15.67 -5.32
CA ASN A 79 -7.86 -15.16 -4.04
C ASN A 79 -6.34 -15.35 -3.92
N LEU A 80 -5.82 -16.52 -4.31
CA LEU A 80 -4.38 -16.76 -4.32
C LEU A 80 -3.64 -15.78 -5.22
N PHE A 81 -4.16 -15.54 -6.44
CA PHE A 81 -3.62 -14.56 -7.35
C PHE A 81 -3.61 -13.14 -6.76
N LEU A 82 -4.73 -12.70 -6.15
CA LEU A 82 -4.80 -11.39 -5.50
C LEU A 82 -3.84 -11.27 -4.32
N ALA A 83 -3.68 -12.33 -3.51
CA ALA A 83 -2.69 -12.35 -2.43
C ALA A 83 -1.27 -12.15 -2.96
N TYR A 84 -0.88 -12.85 -4.03
CA TYR A 84 0.44 -12.69 -4.62
C TYR A 84 0.68 -11.30 -5.18
N ILE A 85 -0.27 -10.77 -5.96
CA ILE A 85 -0.15 -9.42 -6.52
C ILE A 85 -0.01 -8.40 -5.40
N ASN A 86 -0.87 -8.44 -4.38
CA ASN A 86 -0.81 -7.46 -3.28
C ASN A 86 0.40 -7.63 -2.36
N LEU A 87 1.09 -8.78 -2.35
CA LEU A 87 2.35 -8.96 -1.62
C LEU A 87 3.61 -8.54 -2.40
N ILE A 88 3.48 -8.14 -3.67
CA ILE A 88 4.61 -7.58 -4.42
C ILE A 88 5.09 -6.31 -3.70
N PRO A 89 6.41 -6.13 -3.48
CA PRO A 89 6.97 -4.97 -2.81
C PRO A 89 7.00 -3.74 -3.74
N LEU A 90 5.82 -3.34 -4.22
CA LEU A 90 5.57 -2.23 -5.13
C LEU A 90 4.49 -1.33 -4.52
N VAL A 91 4.82 -0.09 -4.15
CA VAL A 91 3.81 0.88 -3.70
C VAL A 91 2.96 1.29 -4.92
N PRO A 92 1.62 1.39 -4.82
CA PRO A 92 0.76 1.41 -3.63
C PRO A 92 0.23 0.06 -3.13
N LEU A 93 0.72 -1.09 -3.62
CA LEU A 93 0.28 -2.41 -3.15
C LEU A 93 0.67 -2.64 -1.69
N ASP A 94 -0.03 -3.55 -1.00
CA ASP A 94 0.16 -3.81 0.43
C ASP A 94 1.59 -4.21 0.78
N GLY A 95 2.20 -5.10 -0.02
CA GLY A 95 3.57 -5.56 0.14
C GLY A 95 4.58 -4.42 0.06
N GLY A 96 4.36 -3.47 -0.85
CA GLY A 96 5.15 -2.24 -0.94
C GLY A 96 5.03 -1.38 0.32
N ASN A 97 3.81 -1.23 0.84
CA ASN A 97 3.56 -0.47 2.08
C ASN A 97 4.10 -1.17 3.34
N ILE A 98 4.10 -2.51 3.37
CA ILE A 98 4.76 -3.30 4.42
C ILE A 98 6.26 -3.05 4.37
N CYS A 99 6.90 -3.18 3.19
CA CYS A 99 8.32 -2.89 3.02
C CYS A 99 8.67 -1.46 3.44
N LYS A 100 7.87 -0.48 3.00
CA LYS A 100 8.02 0.93 3.39
C LYS A 100 7.99 1.08 4.90
N THR A 101 6.97 0.53 5.56
CA THR A 101 6.80 0.62 7.01
C THR A 101 7.97 -0.02 7.76
N VAL A 102 8.49 -1.15 7.28
CA VAL A 102 9.66 -1.81 7.89
C VAL A 102 10.91 -0.93 7.75
N LEU A 103 11.13 -0.30 6.59
CA LEU A 103 12.25 0.61 6.38
C LEU A 103 12.13 1.87 7.26
N GLU A 104 10.92 2.39 7.50
CA GLU A 104 10.67 3.53 8.40
C GLU A 104 11.11 3.27 9.86
N ILE A 105 11.27 2.00 10.28
CA ILE A 105 11.77 1.66 11.62
C ILE A 105 13.26 2.02 11.76
N PHE A 106 14.03 1.90 10.68
CA PHE A 106 15.50 2.01 10.71
C PHE A 106 16.04 3.27 10.02
N LEU A 107 15.25 3.88 9.13
CA LEU A 107 15.71 4.94 8.24
C LEU A 107 14.81 6.16 8.34
N ASP A 108 15.38 7.33 8.05
CA ASP A 108 14.60 8.56 7.92
C ASP A 108 13.67 8.50 6.69
N SER A 109 12.56 9.25 6.74
CA SER A 109 11.54 9.19 5.70
C SER A 109 12.04 9.56 4.30
N ARG A 110 13.09 10.38 4.17
CA ARG A 110 13.65 10.73 2.85
C ARG A 110 14.42 9.55 2.27
N THR A 111 15.21 8.87 3.09
CA THR A 111 15.94 7.67 2.68
C THR A 111 14.98 6.52 2.34
N VAL A 112 13.96 6.27 3.17
CA VAL A 112 12.91 5.27 2.87
C VAL A 112 12.26 5.54 1.52
N SER A 113 11.82 6.77 1.31
CA SER A 113 11.14 7.21 0.09
C SER A 113 11.99 6.98 -1.18
N ARG A 114 13.30 7.24 -1.07
CA ARG A 114 14.26 6.96 -2.14
C ARG A 114 14.37 5.46 -2.43
N TYR A 115 14.52 4.62 -1.40
CA TYR A 115 14.58 3.17 -1.60
C TYR A 115 13.29 2.61 -2.20
N ILE A 116 12.13 3.03 -1.72
CA ILE A 116 10.83 2.62 -2.27
C ILE A 116 10.70 3.05 -3.73
N SER A 117 11.09 4.26 -4.09
CA SER A 117 11.07 4.73 -5.48
C SER A 117 12.00 3.91 -6.37
N MET A 118 13.19 3.54 -5.88
CA MET A 118 14.14 2.66 -6.59
C MET A 118 13.57 1.25 -6.78
N THR A 119 12.97 0.67 -5.74
CA THR A 119 12.30 -0.64 -5.81
C THR A 119 11.14 -0.60 -6.80
N ASN A 120 10.29 0.43 -6.75
CA ASN A 120 9.21 0.62 -7.72
C ASN A 120 9.74 0.69 -9.16
N ALA A 121 10.79 1.48 -9.40
CA ALA A 121 11.41 1.59 -10.72
C ALA A 121 11.95 0.25 -11.23
N TYR A 122 12.60 -0.53 -10.36
CA TYR A 122 13.07 -1.88 -10.68
C TYR A 122 11.93 -2.80 -11.11
N PHE A 123 10.85 -2.87 -10.33
CA PHE A 123 9.69 -3.71 -10.66
C PHE A 123 8.99 -3.25 -11.93
N ILE A 124 8.87 -1.93 -12.17
CA ILE A 124 8.30 -1.40 -13.41
C ILE A 124 9.11 -1.86 -14.62
N LEU A 125 10.44 -1.72 -14.58
CA LEU A 125 11.31 -2.17 -15.68
C LEU A 125 11.15 -3.67 -15.94
N TYR A 126 11.17 -4.47 -14.87
CA TYR A 126 10.95 -5.91 -14.95
C TYR A 126 9.60 -6.26 -15.60
N LEU A 127 8.52 -5.59 -15.20
CA LEU A 127 7.18 -5.80 -15.73
C LEU A 127 7.07 -5.39 -17.21
N ILE A 128 7.75 -4.32 -17.63
CA ILE A 128 7.82 -3.90 -19.04
C ILE A 128 8.51 -4.99 -19.88
N THR A 129 9.64 -5.51 -19.42
CA THR A 129 10.36 -6.59 -20.12
C THR A 129 9.49 -7.83 -20.28
N ILE A 130 8.80 -8.25 -19.22
CA ILE A 130 7.86 -9.38 -19.27
C ILE A 130 6.69 -9.09 -20.20
N SER A 131 6.07 -7.91 -20.12
CA SER A 131 4.95 -7.54 -20.98
C SER A 131 5.33 -7.64 -22.45
N HIS A 132 6.53 -7.18 -22.81
CA HIS A 132 7.05 -7.25 -24.18
C HIS A 132 7.27 -8.70 -24.64
N VAL A 133 7.91 -9.53 -23.81
CA VAL A 133 8.20 -10.93 -24.15
C VAL A 133 6.92 -11.75 -24.33
N TYR A 134 5.96 -11.61 -23.42
CA TYR A 134 4.74 -12.42 -23.42
C TYR A 134 3.58 -11.81 -24.21
N LYS A 135 3.76 -10.60 -24.79
CA LYS A 135 2.73 -9.83 -25.50
C LYS A 135 1.42 -9.69 -24.72
N ASN A 136 1.52 -9.68 -23.39
CA ASN A 136 0.36 -9.59 -22.52
C ASN A 136 0.26 -8.18 -21.94
N TYR A 137 -0.81 -7.49 -22.34
CA TYR A 137 -1.09 -6.11 -21.93
C TYR A 137 -1.57 -6.01 -20.47
N LEU A 138 -1.89 -7.12 -19.79
CA LEU A 138 -2.25 -7.09 -18.38
C LEU A 138 -1.12 -6.51 -17.52
N TYR A 139 0.14 -6.81 -17.85
CA TYR A 139 1.31 -6.28 -17.14
C TYR A 139 1.46 -4.76 -17.28
N PHE A 140 0.89 -4.16 -18.34
CA PHE A 140 0.87 -2.71 -18.51
C PHE A 140 0.07 -2.02 -17.38
N LEU A 141 -0.98 -2.66 -16.86
CA LEU A 141 -1.72 -2.13 -15.71
C LEU A 141 -0.83 -2.04 -14.46
N LEU A 142 -0.02 -3.07 -14.21
CA LEU A 142 0.92 -3.07 -13.07
C LEU A 142 2.02 -2.01 -13.22
N VAL A 143 2.44 -1.72 -14.45
CA VAL A 143 3.36 -0.60 -14.75
C VAL A 143 2.72 0.74 -14.38
N CYS A 144 1.47 0.98 -14.78
CA CYS A 144 0.74 2.19 -14.40
C CYS A 144 0.61 2.34 -12.88
N ILE A 145 0.37 1.24 -12.16
CA ILE A 145 0.29 1.20 -10.70
C ILE A 145 1.64 1.57 -10.06
N GLY A 146 2.74 1.01 -10.57
CA GLY A 146 4.08 1.33 -10.08
C GLY A 146 4.45 2.81 -10.30
N LEU A 147 4.12 3.36 -11.47
CA LEU A 147 4.33 4.78 -11.79
C LEU A 147 3.54 5.68 -10.83
N LYS A 148 2.27 5.35 -10.56
CA LYS A 148 1.46 6.03 -9.55
C LYS A 148 2.14 6.01 -8.18
N GLY A 149 2.72 4.87 -7.78
CA GLY A 149 3.46 4.77 -6.51
C GLY A 149 4.64 5.74 -6.42
N ILE A 150 5.42 5.91 -7.49
CA ILE A 150 6.52 6.89 -7.53
C ILE A 150 6.00 8.32 -7.39
N VAL A 151 4.88 8.64 -8.05
CA VAL A 151 4.24 9.96 -7.95
C VAL A 151 3.71 10.22 -6.54
N ASP A 152 3.03 9.24 -5.95
CA ASP A 152 2.47 9.32 -4.59
C ASP A 152 3.58 9.53 -3.55
N GLU A 153 4.71 8.84 -3.74
CA GLU A 153 5.87 8.94 -2.84
C GLU A 153 6.57 10.31 -2.92
N ASN A 154 6.73 10.87 -4.13
CA ASN A 154 7.23 12.23 -4.32
C ASN A 154 6.28 13.27 -3.70
N ARG A 155 4.96 13.09 -3.83
CA ARG A 155 3.97 13.97 -3.21
C ARG A 155 4.09 13.92 -1.68
N TYR A 156 4.24 12.74 -1.09
CA TYR A 156 4.42 12.58 0.36
C TYR A 156 5.63 13.36 0.89
N LEU A 157 6.78 13.29 0.20
CA LEU A 157 7.97 14.05 0.59
C LEU A 157 7.75 15.57 0.54
N ILE A 158 7.06 16.06 -0.49
CA ILE A 158 6.75 17.48 -0.63
C ILE A 158 5.85 17.93 0.53
N GLU A 159 4.76 17.21 0.80
CA GLU A 159 3.83 17.52 1.89
C GLU A 159 4.56 17.56 3.24
N LYS A 160 5.40 16.56 3.53
CA LYS A 160 6.20 16.51 4.77
C LYS A 160 7.18 17.68 4.89
N SER A 161 7.83 18.07 3.80
CA SER A 161 8.74 19.21 3.78
C SER A 161 8.04 20.54 4.05
N VAL A 162 6.83 20.71 3.50
CA VAL A 162 6.00 21.92 3.70
C VAL A 162 5.52 21.99 5.15
N LEU A 163 5.03 20.89 5.71
CA LEU A 163 4.58 20.82 7.10
C LEU A 163 5.71 21.13 8.09
N ASN A 164 6.91 20.59 7.85
CA ASN A 164 8.08 20.90 8.67
C ASN A 164 8.49 22.38 8.57
N LYS A 165 8.44 22.98 7.38
CA LYS A 165 8.75 24.40 7.23
C LYS A 165 7.71 25.29 7.93
N TYR A 166 6.44 24.94 7.82
CA TYR A 166 5.35 25.68 8.47
C TYR A 166 5.42 25.58 10.01
N SER A 167 5.71 24.40 10.56
CA SER A 167 5.84 24.21 12.00
C SER A 167 7.02 24.99 12.60
N LEU A 168 8.16 25.06 11.89
CA LEU A 168 9.31 25.88 12.27
C LEU A 168 8.98 27.38 12.25
N LEU A 169 8.28 27.86 11.23
CA LEU A 169 7.85 29.26 11.15
C LEU A 169 6.92 29.64 12.31
N MET A 170 5.93 28.80 12.61
CA MET A 170 5.00 29.01 13.74
C MET A 170 5.72 29.03 15.09
N LYS A 171 6.72 28.16 15.28
CA LYS A 171 7.53 28.15 16.52
C LYS A 171 8.35 29.44 16.65
N SER A 172 8.97 29.89 15.57
CA SER A 172 9.75 31.14 15.56
C SER A 172 8.89 32.39 15.82
N GLN A 173 7.63 32.40 15.38
CA GLN A 173 6.70 33.49 15.68
C GLN A 173 6.27 33.50 17.15
N LYS A 174 6.08 32.33 17.77
CA LYS A 174 5.77 32.25 19.21
C LYS A 174 6.94 32.72 20.07
N GLU A 175 8.17 32.37 19.71
CA GLU A 175 9.38 32.81 20.43
C GLU A 175 9.65 34.32 20.31
N LYS A 176 9.20 34.97 19.23
CA LYS A 176 9.31 36.44 19.07
C LYS A 176 8.24 37.23 19.83
N ASN A 177 7.16 36.59 20.25
CA ASN A 177 6.03 37.21 20.93
C ASN A 177 6.03 36.98 22.45
N LEU A 178 7.12 36.40 22.99
CA LEU A 178 7.38 36.12 24.41
C LEU A 178 8.54 37.00 24.87
#